data_AF-A0A4V1T8P0-F1
#
_entry.id   AF-A0A4V1T8P0-F1
#
_cell.length_a   1.000
_cell.length_b   1.000
_cell.length_c   1.000
_cell.angle_alpha   90.00
_cell.angle_beta   90.00
_cell.angle_gamma   90.00
#
_symmetry.space_group_name_H-M   'P 1'
#
loop_
_entity.id
_entity.type
_entity.pdbx_description
1 polymer ?
#
loop_
_entity_poly.entity_id
_entity_poly.type
_entity_poly.pdbx_seq_one_letter_code
_entity_poly.pdbx_strand_id
1 'polypeptide(L)'
;EKNDLNSLLFLLTPGVEASKAGTLISGLVAFKKLHDDNALLEEVIPEFVRRRPARYDRVRLRDLCADMHRFFSDSNVSALQAKQFMAEHLPEMAMSPHAATRCLVRNDVEYLPIDSIAGRVATTPFVVYPPGIATIVPGERLTERAKPMIDYLQMFETCFNSFPGFEVEIQGVYREFDTSGRVKLYTYVASEDQN
;
A
#
# COMPACT_ATOMS: atom_id res chain seq x y z
N GLU A 1 1.00 1.87 -16.98
CA GLU A 1 -0.28 2.22 -16.36
C GLU A 1 -0.28 1.86 -14.89
N LYS A 2 -0.18 0.57 -14.57
CA LYS A 2 -0.31 0.07 -13.21
C LYS A 2 0.68 -1.06 -12.96
N ASN A 3 1.28 -1.10 -11.78
CA ASN A 3 2.14 -2.17 -11.30
C ASN A 3 1.63 -2.67 -9.94
N ASP A 4 1.03 -3.85 -9.91
CA ASP A 4 0.68 -4.55 -8.66
C ASP A 4 1.92 -5.27 -8.09
N LEU A 5 1.75 -5.99 -6.99
CA LEU A 5 2.83 -6.75 -6.33
C LEU A 5 3.57 -7.71 -7.28
N ASN A 6 2.87 -8.36 -8.21
CA ASN A 6 3.46 -9.31 -9.16
C ASN A 6 2.88 -9.17 -10.58
N SER A 7 2.29 -8.03 -10.92
CA SER A 7 1.65 -7.80 -12.22
C SER A 7 2.02 -6.42 -12.77
N LEU A 8 2.19 -6.32 -14.09
CA LEU A 8 2.42 -5.06 -14.80
C LEU A 8 1.36 -4.92 -15.90
N LEU A 9 0.71 -3.76 -15.95
CA LEU A 9 -0.31 -3.43 -16.95
C LEU A 9 0.14 -2.27 -17.83
N PHE A 10 0.08 -2.52 -19.14
CA PHE A 10 0.32 -1.55 -20.20
C PHE A 10 -0.98 -1.34 -20.99
N LEU A 11 -1.44 -0.09 -21.08
CA LEU A 11 -2.59 0.25 -21.92
C LEU A 11 -2.12 0.48 -23.36
N LEU A 12 -2.72 -0.27 -24.29
CA LEU A 12 -2.48 -0.10 -25.71
C LEU A 12 -3.61 0.75 -26.29
N THR A 13 -3.24 1.84 -26.95
CA THR A 13 -4.17 2.72 -27.66
C THR A 13 -3.81 2.75 -29.15
N PRO A 14 -4.71 3.18 -30.06
CA PRO A 14 -4.39 3.30 -31.48
C PRO A 14 -3.18 4.19 -31.82
N GLY A 15 -2.71 5.04 -30.90
CA GLY A 15 -1.49 5.84 -31.05
C GLY A 15 -0.20 5.14 -30.62
N VAL A 16 -0.25 3.88 -30.22
CA VAL A 16 0.94 3.07 -29.88
C VAL A 16 1.47 2.41 -31.15
N GLU A 17 2.57 2.96 -31.65
CA GLU A 17 3.30 2.41 -32.78
C GLU A 17 4.07 1.12 -32.40
N ALA A 18 4.29 0.24 -33.37
CA ALA A 18 5.06 -1.00 -33.18
C ALA A 18 6.49 -0.75 -32.65
N SER A 19 7.09 0.38 -33.00
CA SER A 19 8.41 0.81 -32.51
C SER A 19 8.44 0.93 -30.97
N LYS A 20 7.37 1.46 -30.36
CA LYS A 20 7.26 1.62 -28.90
C LYS A 20 7.13 0.27 -28.19
N ALA A 21 6.42 -0.68 -28.79
CA ALA A 21 6.33 -2.04 -28.27
C ALA A 21 7.71 -2.74 -28.27
N GLY A 22 8.50 -2.55 -29.33
CA GLY A 22 9.89 -3.05 -29.41
C GLY A 22 10.80 -2.48 -28.32
N THR A 23 10.70 -1.18 -28.02
CA THR A 23 11.42 -0.54 -26.93
C THR A 23 11.04 -1.12 -25.57
N LEU A 24 9.74 -1.33 -25.32
CA LEU A 24 9.27 -1.95 -24.07
C LEU A 24 9.85 -3.36 -23.89
N ILE A 25 9.77 -4.21 -24.92
CA ILE A 25 10.29 -5.58 -24.86
C ILE A 25 11.81 -5.55 -24.61
N SER A 26 12.54 -4.66 -25.29
CA SER A 26 13.98 -4.50 -25.09
C SER A 26 14.32 -4.13 -23.64
N GLY A 27 13.52 -3.24 -23.03
CA GLY A 27 13.67 -2.88 -21.61
C GLY A 27 13.42 -4.06 -20.66
N LEU A 28 12.38 -4.87 -20.91
CA LEU A 28 12.08 -6.06 -20.11
C LEU A 28 13.19 -7.12 -20.20
N VAL A 29 13.75 -7.34 -21.40
CA VAL A 29 14.88 -8.25 -21.62
C VAL A 29 16.14 -7.75 -20.93
N ALA A 30 16.43 -6.45 -21.02
CA ALA A 30 17.57 -5.85 -20.32
C ALA A 30 17.44 -5.98 -18.80
N PHE A 31 16.26 -5.71 -18.24
CA PHE A 31 15.99 -5.92 -16.81
C PHE A 31 16.20 -7.38 -16.40
N LYS A 32 15.66 -8.33 -17.17
CA LYS A 32 15.85 -9.75 -16.91
C LYS A 32 17.33 -10.13 -16.89
N LYS A 33 18.13 -9.63 -17.83
CA LYS A 33 19.58 -9.87 -17.85
C LYS A 33 20.25 -9.36 -16.56
N LEU A 34 19.97 -8.12 -16.16
CA LEU A 34 20.52 -7.54 -14.92
C LEU A 34 20.12 -8.33 -13.67
N HIS A 35 18.88 -8.84 -13.64
CA HIS A 35 18.41 -9.71 -12.57
C HIS A 35 19.13 -11.06 -12.55
N ASP A 36 19.27 -11.71 -13.71
CA ASP A 36 19.94 -13.02 -13.83
C ASP A 36 21.44 -12.91 -13.46
N ASP A 37 22.09 -11.83 -13.89
CA ASP A 37 23.50 -11.49 -13.57
C ASP A 37 23.67 -11.00 -12.11
N ASN A 38 22.55 -10.82 -11.38
CA ASN A 38 22.48 -10.27 -10.03
C ASN A 38 23.31 -8.96 -9.87
N ALA A 39 23.09 -8.03 -10.80
CA ALA A 39 23.78 -6.74 -10.85
C ALA A 39 23.61 -5.94 -9.54
N LEU A 40 24.54 -5.03 -9.26
CA LEU A 40 24.41 -4.13 -8.12
C LEU A 40 23.21 -3.21 -8.35
N LEU A 41 22.40 -2.95 -7.32
CA LEU A 41 21.22 -2.11 -7.46
C LEU A 41 21.60 -0.67 -7.87
N GLU A 42 22.80 -0.21 -7.52
CA GLU A 42 23.34 1.08 -7.98
C GLU A 42 23.57 1.13 -9.50
N GLU A 43 23.89 0.00 -10.14
CA GLU A 43 24.02 -0.09 -11.60
C GLU A 43 22.65 -0.09 -12.29
N VAL A 44 21.64 -0.65 -11.62
CA VAL A 44 20.28 -0.81 -12.17
C VAL A 44 19.43 0.45 -11.97
N ILE A 45 19.45 1.03 -10.76
CA ILE A 45 18.63 2.19 -10.37
C ILE A 45 19.47 3.17 -9.52
N PRO A 46 20.49 3.84 -10.10
CA PRO A 46 21.49 4.60 -9.36
C PRO A 46 20.92 5.73 -8.49
N GLU A 47 19.95 6.49 -9.02
CA GLU A 47 19.33 7.58 -8.27
C GLU A 47 18.55 7.07 -7.05
N PHE A 48 17.92 5.89 -7.17
CA PHE A 48 17.17 5.28 -6.09
C PHE A 48 18.07 4.94 -4.90
N VAL A 49 19.25 4.35 -5.19
CA VAL A 49 20.25 4.01 -4.17
C VAL A 49 20.86 5.26 -3.55
N ARG A 50 21.24 6.27 -4.35
CA ARG A 50 21.82 7.51 -3.83
C ARG A 50 20.94 8.25 -2.82
N ARG A 51 19.61 8.15 -2.98
CA ARG A 51 18.65 8.75 -2.04
C ARG A 51 18.51 7.97 -0.74
N ARG A 52 18.94 6.70 -0.71
CA ARG A 52 18.67 5.73 0.36
C ARG A 52 19.88 4.80 0.61
N PRO A 53 21.11 5.35 0.74
CA PRO A 53 22.32 4.53 0.78
C PRO A 53 22.35 3.60 1.99
N ALA A 54 21.81 4.04 3.14
CA ALA A 54 21.76 3.25 4.37
C ALA A 54 21.08 1.88 4.20
N ARG A 55 20.09 1.76 3.29
CA ARG A 55 19.36 0.51 3.05
C ARG A 55 19.86 -0.26 1.85
N TYR A 56 20.34 0.43 0.81
CA TYR A 56 20.56 -0.16 -0.50
C TYR A 56 22.01 -0.11 -1.00
N ASP A 57 22.94 0.44 -0.23
CA ASP A 57 24.37 0.35 -0.57
C ASP A 57 24.79 -1.12 -0.71
N ARG A 58 25.48 -1.42 -1.82
CA ARG A 58 25.95 -2.76 -2.20
C ARG A 58 24.87 -3.86 -2.29
N VAL A 59 23.58 -3.52 -2.18
CA VAL A 59 22.49 -4.46 -2.41
C VAL A 59 22.46 -4.86 -3.88
N ARG A 60 22.16 -6.13 -4.15
CA ARG A 60 22.04 -6.65 -5.52
C ARG A 60 20.58 -6.88 -5.90
N LEU A 61 20.29 -6.77 -7.19
CA LEU A 61 18.92 -6.74 -7.71
C LEU A 61 18.14 -8.02 -7.37
N ARG A 62 18.67 -9.21 -7.67
CA ARG A 62 17.97 -10.47 -7.41
C ARG A 62 17.77 -10.71 -5.93
N ASP A 63 18.75 -10.31 -5.12
CA ASP A 63 18.68 -10.46 -3.66
C ASP A 63 17.57 -9.57 -3.08
N LEU A 64 17.44 -8.31 -3.54
CA LEU A 64 16.32 -7.44 -3.19
C LEU A 64 14.98 -8.02 -3.65
N CYS A 65 14.89 -8.49 -4.90
CA CYS A 65 13.66 -9.11 -5.42
C CYS A 65 13.25 -10.32 -4.58
N ALA A 66 14.19 -11.18 -4.22
CA ALA A 66 13.94 -12.35 -3.37
C ALA A 66 13.53 -11.94 -1.94
N ASP A 67 14.12 -10.87 -1.41
CA ASP A 67 13.80 -10.35 -0.08
C ASP A 67 12.37 -9.79 -0.01
N MET A 68 12.01 -8.94 -0.96
CA MET A 68 10.64 -8.43 -1.09
C MET A 68 9.64 -9.56 -1.33
N HIS A 69 9.98 -10.52 -2.19
CA HIS A 69 9.11 -11.67 -2.44
C HIS A 69 8.85 -12.50 -1.17
N ARG A 70 9.90 -12.82 -0.40
CA ARG A 70 9.76 -13.52 0.89
C ARG A 70 8.89 -12.72 1.84
N PHE A 71 9.15 -11.43 2.01
CA PHE A 71 8.35 -10.58 2.89
C PHE A 71 6.85 -10.65 2.57
N PHE A 72 6.47 -10.48 1.31
CA PHE A 72 5.05 -10.53 0.91
C PHE A 72 4.45 -11.93 1.02
N SER A 73 5.24 -12.97 0.75
CA SER A 73 4.85 -14.38 0.92
C SER A 73 4.61 -14.71 2.39
N ASP A 74 5.56 -14.38 3.27
CA ASP A 74 5.51 -14.64 4.71
C ASP A 74 4.36 -13.87 5.39
N SER A 75 4.05 -12.68 4.86
CA SER A 75 2.89 -11.87 5.28
C SER A 75 1.55 -12.39 4.73
N ASN A 76 1.56 -13.44 3.91
CA ASN A 76 0.39 -14.04 3.28
C ASN A 76 -0.50 -13.01 2.56
N VAL A 77 0.13 -12.09 1.83
CA VAL A 77 -0.52 -10.89 1.28
C VAL A 77 -1.69 -11.21 0.37
N SER A 78 -1.61 -12.28 -0.42
CA SER A 78 -2.70 -12.70 -1.32
C SER A 78 -3.93 -13.16 -0.57
N ALA A 79 -3.76 -13.86 0.57
CA ALA A 79 -4.88 -14.24 1.41
C ALA A 79 -5.52 -13.02 2.09
N LEU A 80 -4.71 -12.04 2.54
CA LEU A 80 -5.21 -10.78 3.08
C LEU A 80 -6.02 -10.01 2.02
N GLN A 81 -5.52 -9.91 0.79
CA GLN A 81 -6.24 -9.29 -0.33
C GLN A 81 -7.58 -9.96 -0.60
N ALA A 82 -7.61 -11.31 -0.61
CA ALA A 82 -8.85 -12.04 -0.84
C ALA A 82 -9.86 -11.84 0.30
N LYS A 83 -9.41 -11.95 1.55
CA LYS A 83 -10.26 -11.83 2.75
C LYS A 83 -10.99 -10.50 2.84
N GLN A 84 -10.36 -9.39 2.42
CA GLN A 84 -10.97 -8.05 2.45
C GLN A 84 -12.27 -7.94 1.64
N PHE A 85 -12.50 -8.83 0.67
CA PHE A 85 -13.71 -8.84 -0.16
C PHE A 85 -14.63 -10.04 0.12
N MET A 86 -14.34 -10.83 1.17
CA MET A 86 -15.20 -11.94 1.59
C MET A 86 -16.36 -11.44 2.45
N ALA A 87 -17.54 -12.04 2.27
CA ALA A 87 -18.75 -11.65 2.98
C ALA A 87 -18.64 -11.70 4.51
N GLU A 88 -17.77 -12.55 5.06
CA GLU A 88 -17.51 -12.63 6.51
C GLU A 88 -16.68 -11.46 7.06
N HIS A 89 -15.99 -10.73 6.20
CA HIS A 89 -15.10 -9.63 6.54
C HIS A 89 -15.61 -8.25 6.09
N LEU A 90 -16.78 -8.19 5.45
CA LEU A 90 -17.43 -6.91 5.17
C LEU A 90 -17.81 -6.22 6.50
N PRO A 91 -17.28 -5.02 6.79
CA PRO A 91 -17.62 -4.29 8.00
C PRO A 91 -19.10 -3.93 8.09
N GLU A 92 -19.54 -3.58 9.29
CA GLU A 92 -20.91 -3.11 9.52
C GLU A 92 -21.01 -1.59 9.33
N MET A 93 -22.02 -1.13 8.61
CA MET A 93 -22.35 0.29 8.49
C MET A 93 -22.98 0.81 9.79
N ALA A 94 -22.18 1.48 10.63
CA ALA A 94 -22.66 2.09 11.87
C ALA A 94 -23.35 3.45 11.66
N MET A 95 -23.00 4.16 10.59
CA MET A 95 -23.67 5.38 10.14
C MET A 95 -23.59 5.53 8.62
N SER A 96 -24.41 6.40 8.03
CA SER A 96 -24.34 6.62 6.58
C SER A 96 -23.01 7.28 6.16
N PRO A 97 -22.50 7.04 4.94
CA PRO A 97 -21.29 7.70 4.44
C PRO A 97 -21.40 9.23 4.47
N HIS A 98 -22.60 9.77 4.27
CA HIS A 98 -22.87 11.20 4.40
C HIS A 98 -22.63 11.69 5.84
N ALA A 99 -23.16 10.99 6.84
CA ALA A 99 -22.96 11.33 8.25
C ALA A 99 -21.48 11.24 8.66
N ALA A 100 -20.78 10.18 8.23
CA ALA A 100 -19.35 10.03 8.50
C ALA A 100 -18.51 11.15 7.87
N THR A 101 -18.80 11.51 6.61
CA THR A 101 -18.14 12.65 5.94
C THR A 101 -18.44 13.96 6.66
N ARG A 102 -19.66 14.14 7.17
CA ARG A 102 -20.03 15.33 7.96
C ARG A 102 -19.23 15.43 9.26
N CYS A 103 -18.90 14.32 9.91
CA CYS A 103 -18.03 14.32 11.09
C CYS A 103 -16.64 14.89 10.73
N LEU A 104 -16.05 14.40 9.62
CA LEU A 104 -14.76 14.89 9.14
C LEU A 104 -14.80 16.41 8.82
N VAL A 105 -15.83 16.88 8.12
CA VAL A 105 -15.98 18.31 7.76
C VAL A 105 -16.17 19.20 8.99
N ARG A 106 -16.82 18.69 10.04
CA ARG A 106 -17.03 19.42 11.30
C ARG A 106 -15.84 19.35 12.26
N ASN A 107 -14.80 18.58 11.92
CA ASN A 107 -13.71 18.25 12.82
C ASN A 107 -14.18 17.47 14.06
N ASP A 108 -15.26 16.71 13.94
CA ASP A 108 -15.77 15.76 14.94
C ASP A 108 -15.06 14.39 14.78
N VAL A 109 -13.73 14.42 14.71
CA VAL A 109 -12.89 13.25 14.43
C VAL A 109 -11.67 13.20 15.33
N GLU A 110 -11.15 11.99 15.52
CA GLU A 110 -9.85 11.75 16.11
C GLU A 110 -8.89 11.21 15.05
N TYR A 111 -7.63 11.66 15.13
CA TYR A 111 -6.56 11.21 14.25
C TYR A 111 -5.71 10.17 14.99
N LEU A 112 -5.92 8.89 14.66
CA LEU A 112 -5.37 7.77 15.42
C LEU A 112 -4.47 6.89 14.56
N PRO A 113 -3.43 6.27 15.16
CA PRO A 113 -2.62 5.29 14.48
C PRO A 113 -3.44 4.02 14.17
N ILE A 114 -3.11 3.32 13.08
CA ILE A 114 -3.86 2.13 12.61
C ILE A 114 -3.94 1.01 13.67
N ASP A 115 -2.97 0.91 14.58
CA ASP A 115 -3.00 -0.05 15.68
C ASP A 115 -4.02 0.29 16.79
N SER A 116 -4.66 1.46 16.74
CA SER A 116 -5.53 2.00 17.78
C SER A 116 -6.96 2.32 17.29
N ILE A 117 -7.33 1.90 16.08
CA ILE A 117 -8.64 2.20 15.47
C ILE A 117 -9.69 1.09 15.64
N ALA A 118 -9.37 0.01 16.35
CA ALA A 118 -10.31 -1.09 16.58
C ALA A 118 -11.59 -0.59 17.28
N GLY A 119 -12.75 -1.00 16.75
CA GLY A 119 -14.07 -0.60 17.24
C GLY A 119 -14.54 0.79 16.80
N ARG A 120 -13.66 1.61 16.22
CA ARG A 120 -13.96 2.99 15.79
C ARG A 120 -14.73 3.02 14.47
N VAL A 121 -15.31 4.18 14.13
CA VAL A 121 -16.03 4.38 12.86
C VAL A 121 -15.14 5.17 11.90
N ALA A 122 -14.82 4.60 10.75
CA ALA A 122 -14.00 5.27 9.75
C ALA A 122 -14.72 6.48 9.15
N THR A 123 -14.02 7.60 8.97
CA THR A 123 -14.58 8.80 8.30
C THR A 123 -13.95 9.08 6.95
N THR A 124 -12.98 8.26 6.55
CA THR A 124 -12.31 8.30 5.25
C THR A 124 -12.35 6.90 4.62
N PRO A 125 -12.33 6.80 3.27
CA PRO A 125 -12.28 5.51 2.61
C PRO A 125 -10.86 4.94 2.71
N PHE A 126 -10.71 3.64 2.95
CA PHE A 126 -9.39 2.99 2.88
C PHE A 126 -9.20 2.38 1.50
N VAL A 127 -8.38 3.02 0.68
CA VAL A 127 -8.15 2.62 -0.71
C VAL A 127 -6.66 2.42 -0.94
N VAL A 128 -6.23 1.16 -1.06
CA VAL A 128 -4.85 0.84 -1.41
C VAL A 128 -4.72 0.81 -2.93
N TYR A 129 -3.79 1.59 -3.46
CA TYR A 129 -3.49 1.63 -4.88
C TYR A 129 -2.17 0.93 -5.20
N PRO A 130 -2.19 -0.04 -6.14
CA PRO A 130 -3.36 -0.72 -6.72
C PRO A 130 -3.91 -1.90 -5.86
N PRO A 131 -5.18 -2.37 -6.05
CA PRO A 131 -6.08 -2.19 -7.20
C PRO A 131 -6.94 -0.92 -7.20
N GLY A 132 -6.97 -0.16 -6.12
CA GLY A 132 -7.74 1.09 -6.08
C GLY A 132 -9.22 0.94 -5.76
N ILE A 133 -9.60 -0.16 -5.11
CA ILE A 133 -10.98 -0.42 -4.66
C ILE A 133 -11.04 -0.12 -3.16
N ALA A 134 -12.07 0.61 -2.73
CA ALA A 134 -12.29 0.88 -1.32
C ALA A 134 -12.54 -0.43 -0.55
N THR A 135 -11.73 -0.66 0.47
CA THR A 135 -11.82 -1.82 1.37
C THR A 135 -12.55 -1.49 2.67
N ILE A 136 -12.54 -0.21 3.04
CA ILE A 136 -13.39 0.39 4.06
C ILE A 136 -14.06 1.63 3.45
N VAL A 137 -15.34 1.81 3.72
CA VAL A 137 -16.14 2.97 3.32
C VAL A 137 -16.43 3.84 4.55
N PRO A 138 -16.47 5.19 4.43
CA PRO A 138 -16.86 6.05 5.55
C PRO A 138 -18.19 5.62 6.18
N GLY A 139 -18.24 5.55 7.50
CA GLY A 139 -19.40 5.12 8.28
C GLY A 139 -19.36 3.66 8.70
N GLU A 140 -18.44 2.87 8.16
CA GLU A 140 -18.19 1.50 8.61
C GLU A 140 -17.47 1.46 9.96
N ARG A 141 -17.89 0.54 10.83
CA ARG A 141 -17.25 0.27 12.11
C ARG A 141 -16.18 -0.80 11.96
N LEU A 142 -14.99 -0.48 12.47
CA LEU A 142 -13.77 -1.29 12.39
C LEU A 142 -13.75 -2.39 13.46
N THR A 143 -14.72 -3.31 13.40
CA THR A 143 -14.80 -4.48 14.28
C THR A 143 -13.83 -5.59 13.85
N GLU A 144 -13.89 -6.77 14.49
CA GLU A 144 -13.14 -7.97 14.07
C GLU A 144 -13.33 -8.33 12.59
N ARG A 145 -14.45 -7.95 11.99
CA ARG A 145 -14.71 -8.17 10.56
C ARG A 145 -13.72 -7.40 9.69
N ALA A 146 -13.33 -6.18 10.10
CA ALA A 146 -12.37 -5.33 9.42
C ALA A 146 -10.90 -5.72 9.67
N LYS A 147 -10.66 -6.76 10.47
CA LYS A 147 -9.30 -7.20 10.83
C LYS A 147 -8.39 -7.45 9.60
N PRO A 148 -8.84 -8.11 8.51
CA PRO A 148 -7.98 -8.29 7.34
C PRO A 148 -7.56 -6.97 6.68
N MET A 149 -8.41 -5.94 6.68
CA MET A 149 -8.08 -4.61 6.15
C MET A 149 -7.02 -3.95 7.02
N ILE A 150 -7.18 -4.02 8.35
CA ILE A 150 -6.21 -3.47 9.32
C ILE A 150 -4.87 -4.21 9.23
N ASP A 151 -4.89 -5.54 9.21
CA ASP A 151 -3.68 -6.38 9.08
C ASP A 151 -2.96 -6.08 7.75
N TYR A 152 -3.70 -5.83 6.67
CA TYR A 152 -3.14 -5.45 5.37
C TYR A 152 -2.46 -4.06 5.41
N LEU A 153 -3.06 -3.08 6.10
CA LEU A 153 -2.43 -1.77 6.32
C LEU A 153 -1.16 -1.89 7.20
N GLN A 154 -1.20 -2.69 8.27
CA GLN A 154 -0.04 -2.93 9.14
C GLN A 154 1.10 -3.66 8.41
N MET A 155 0.77 -4.57 7.49
CA MET A 155 1.75 -5.17 6.59
C MET A 155 2.43 -4.11 5.72
N PHE A 156 1.67 -3.16 5.14
CA PHE A 156 2.28 -2.05 4.40
C PHE A 156 3.10 -1.10 5.27
N GLU A 157 2.67 -0.81 6.50
CA GLU A 157 3.50 -0.04 7.44
C GLU A 157 4.86 -0.72 7.65
N THR A 158 4.86 -2.04 7.83
CA THR A 158 6.09 -2.84 7.94
C THR A 158 6.91 -2.81 6.65
N CYS A 159 6.24 -2.89 5.49
CA CYS A 159 6.86 -2.79 4.17
C CYS A 159 7.57 -1.44 3.98
N PHE A 160 6.93 -0.33 4.34
CA PHE A 160 7.48 1.03 4.18
C PHE A 160 8.74 1.23 5.01
N ASN A 161 8.78 0.63 6.20
CA ASN A 161 9.97 0.66 7.06
C ASN A 161 11.08 -0.29 6.55
N SER A 162 10.72 -1.41 5.91
CA SER A 162 11.68 -2.43 5.45
C SER A 162 12.28 -2.12 4.07
N PHE A 163 11.49 -1.49 3.20
CA PHE A 163 11.79 -1.20 1.81
C PHE A 163 11.48 0.28 1.47
N PRO A 164 12.17 1.24 2.12
CA PRO A 164 11.96 2.66 1.83
C PRO A 164 12.16 2.95 0.34
N GLY A 165 11.28 3.74 -0.27
CA GLY A 165 11.22 4.01 -1.71
C GLY A 165 10.33 3.07 -2.52
N PHE A 166 9.84 1.98 -1.95
CA PHE A 166 8.85 1.08 -2.57
C PHE A 166 7.45 1.22 -1.93
N GLU A 167 7.14 2.40 -1.40
CA GLU A 167 5.85 2.65 -0.78
C GLU A 167 4.71 2.65 -1.81
N VAL A 168 3.56 2.15 -1.40
CA VAL A 168 2.31 2.25 -2.17
C VAL A 168 1.50 3.45 -1.72
N GLU A 169 0.63 3.94 -2.59
CA GLU A 169 -0.32 4.97 -2.23
C GLU A 169 -1.53 4.36 -1.50
N ILE A 170 -1.89 4.94 -0.36
CA ILE A 170 -3.07 4.55 0.40
C ILE A 170 -3.90 5.82 0.64
N GLN A 171 -5.12 5.87 0.11
CA GLN A 171 -6.04 6.98 0.34
C GLN A 171 -6.80 6.77 1.64
N GLY A 172 -7.11 7.87 2.34
CA GLY A 172 -7.73 7.88 3.67
C GLY A 172 -6.81 7.42 4.81
N VAL A 173 -5.58 7.03 4.50
CA VAL A 173 -4.55 6.67 5.47
C VAL A 173 -3.34 7.55 5.21
N TYR A 174 -2.77 8.08 6.29
CA TYR A 174 -1.74 9.10 6.27
C TYR A 174 -0.47 8.53 6.88
N ARG A 175 0.68 8.87 6.29
CA ARG A 175 1.99 8.44 6.76
C ARG A 175 2.56 9.53 7.64
N GLU A 176 2.82 9.18 8.89
CA GLU A 176 3.56 10.00 9.85
C GLU A 176 4.93 9.37 10.12
N PHE A 177 5.84 10.18 10.65
CA PHE A 177 7.14 9.71 11.11
C PHE A 177 7.20 9.83 12.63
N ASP A 178 7.54 8.74 13.30
CA ASP A 178 7.79 8.78 14.73
C ASP A 178 9.12 9.47 15.05
N THR A 179 9.41 9.63 16.35
CA THR A 179 10.66 10.27 16.82
C THR A 179 11.94 9.55 16.39
N SER A 180 11.84 8.27 15.99
CA SER A 180 12.95 7.47 15.47
C SER A 180 13.05 7.49 13.93
N GLY A 181 12.16 8.22 13.26
CA GLY A 181 12.10 8.30 11.79
C GLY A 181 11.42 7.10 11.14
N ARG A 182 10.73 6.25 11.91
CA ARG A 182 9.95 5.14 11.37
C ARG A 182 8.60 5.61 10.90
N VAL A 183 8.13 5.02 9.81
CA VAL A 183 6.80 5.29 9.26
C VAL A 183 5.75 4.64 10.15
N LYS A 184 4.72 5.41 10.53
CA LYS A 184 3.51 4.92 11.18
C LYS A 184 2.28 5.43 10.42
N LEU A 185 1.30 4.57 10.24
CA LEU A 185 0.07 4.88 9.51
C LEU A 185 -1.00 5.39 10.46
N TYR A 186 -1.71 6.43 10.04
CA TYR A 186 -2.79 7.08 10.78
C TYR A 186 -4.02 7.26 9.91
N THR A 187 -5.18 7.43 10.54
CA THR A 187 -6.42 7.79 9.84
C THR A 187 -7.36 8.58 10.74
N TYR A 188 -8.38 9.18 10.14
CA TYR A 188 -9.45 9.85 10.87
C TYR A 188 -10.59 8.88 11.13
N VAL A 189 -11.03 8.87 12.39
CA VAL A 189 -12.21 8.15 12.86
C VAL A 189 -13.17 9.10 13.57
N ALA A 190 -14.46 8.79 13.59
CA ALA A 190 -15.45 9.65 14.27
C ALA A 190 -15.19 9.66 15.78
N SER A 191 -15.21 10.84 16.40
CA SER A 191 -15.01 11.00 17.85
C SER A 191 -16.11 10.29 18.65
N GLU A 192 -15.77 9.76 19.83
CA GLU A 192 -16.73 9.05 20.70
C GLU A 192 -17.59 9.99 21.57
N ASP A 193 -17.23 11.27 21.68
CA ASP A 193 -17.87 12.28 22.55
C ASP A 193 -19.28 12.76 22.10
N GLN A 194 -19.96 12.05 21.18
CA GLN A 194 -21.30 12.39 20.69
C GLN A 194 -22.41 11.49 21.28
N ASN A 195 -22.41 11.33 22.61
CA ASN A 195 -23.52 10.71 23.35
C ASN A 195 -24.11 11.68 24.37
#